data_AF-K7KBQ8-F1
#
_entry.id   AF-K7KBQ8-F1
#
_cell.length_a   1.000
_cell.length_b   1.000
_cell.length_c   1.000
_cell.angle_alpha   90.00
_cell.angle_beta   90.00
_cell.angle_gamma   90.00
#
_symmetry.space_group_name_H-M   'P 1'
#
loop_
_entity.id
_entity.type
_entity.pdbx_description
1 polymer ?
#
loop_
_entity_poly.entity_id
_entity_poly.type
_entity_poly.pdbx_seq_one_letter_code
_entity_poly.pdbx_strand_id
1 'polypeptide(L)'
;MKGKVSIGLLMKALERAFLRPQGTVSILTRLVTVAILCVQHGMPLVVTVSLKYQTDKVVPNQDAVLNDLSACTTMGLVTVICIDVSDELICKPMEVSRVWMREKDISMVEGSKIDKTALDMLKQGIGLSVLAPEISLSSLSVSLVSWAETTWAVNMRSFTEEKFDILKHSNLNSGKEGR
;
A
#
# COMPACT_ATOMS: atom_id res chain seq x y z
N MET A 1 9.40 -9.28 33.04
CA MET A 1 8.86 -9.81 34.32
C MET A 1 7.49 -10.41 34.03
N LYS A 2 7.38 -11.75 34.08
CA LYS A 2 6.26 -12.55 33.54
C LYS A 2 5.19 -12.71 34.63
N GLY A 3 4.26 -11.75 34.72
CA GLY A 3 3.21 -11.72 35.74
C GLY A 3 2.09 -12.72 35.46
N LYS A 4 2.28 -14.00 35.83
CA LYS A 4 1.17 -14.95 35.99
C LYS A 4 0.43 -14.66 37.30
N VAL A 5 -0.22 -13.50 37.40
CA VAL A 5 -1.29 -13.35 38.40
C VAL A 5 -2.45 -14.19 37.85
N SER A 6 -2.64 -15.37 38.45
CA SER A 6 -3.71 -16.28 38.06
C SER A 6 -5.04 -15.53 38.16
N ILE A 7 -5.79 -15.48 37.06
CA ILE A 7 -7.13 -14.89 36.99
C ILE A 7 -8.02 -15.38 38.15
N GLY A 8 -7.79 -16.60 38.64
CA GLY A 8 -8.48 -17.15 39.81
C GLY A 8 -8.18 -16.42 41.13
N LEU A 9 -6.98 -15.85 41.31
CA LEU A 9 -6.65 -15.07 42.51
C LEU A 9 -7.28 -13.68 42.44
N LEU A 10 -7.31 -13.07 41.25
CA LEU A 10 -8.01 -11.81 40.99
C LEU A 10 -9.52 -11.98 41.19
N MET A 11 -10.10 -13.06 40.64
CA MET A 11 -11.52 -13.39 40.79
C MET A 11 -11.88 -13.63 42.24
N LYS A 12 -11.07 -14.40 43.01
CA LYS A 12 -11.28 -14.60 44.46
C LYS A 12 -11.17 -13.30 45.26
N ALA A 13 -10.27 -12.40 44.88
CA ALA A 13 -10.12 -11.11 45.55
C ALA A 13 -11.35 -10.21 45.30
N LEU A 14 -11.83 -10.17 44.05
CA LEU A 14 -13.04 -9.46 43.66
C LEU A 14 -14.28 -10.06 44.35
N GLU A 15 -14.36 -11.39 44.40
CA GLU A 15 -15.39 -12.12 45.13
C GLU A 15 -15.39 -11.74 46.61
N ARG A 16 -14.23 -11.75 47.28
CA ARG A 16 -14.13 -11.31 48.68
C ARG A 16 -14.51 -9.84 48.86
N ALA A 17 -14.16 -8.96 47.93
CA ALA A 17 -14.46 -7.54 48.04
C ALA A 17 -15.97 -7.24 47.88
N PHE A 18 -16.63 -7.89 46.92
CA PHE A 18 -18.05 -7.65 46.63
C PHE A 18 -19.01 -8.54 47.44
N LEU A 19 -18.71 -9.83 47.58
CA LEU A 19 -19.61 -10.83 48.17
C LEU A 19 -19.48 -11.01 49.69
N ARG A 20 -18.49 -10.42 50.38
CA ARG A 20 -18.44 -10.45 51.87
C ARG A 20 -19.59 -9.62 52.44
N PRO A 21 -20.69 -10.19 52.98
CA PRO A 21 -21.79 -9.37 53.48
C PRO A 21 -21.34 -8.61 54.73
N GLN A 22 -21.25 -7.28 54.65
CA GLN A 22 -20.97 -6.42 55.80
C GLN A 22 -22.23 -5.61 56.14
N GLY A 23 -23.29 -6.30 56.55
CA GLY A 23 -24.56 -5.65 56.88
C GLY A 23 -25.31 -5.07 55.68
N THR A 24 -26.62 -4.85 55.85
CA THR A 24 -27.54 -4.45 54.78
C THR A 24 -27.15 -3.14 54.10
N VAL A 25 -26.69 -2.16 54.89
CA VAL A 25 -26.27 -0.84 54.37
C VAL A 25 -25.04 -0.96 53.47
N SER A 26 -24.03 -1.74 53.86
CA SER A 26 -22.84 -1.93 53.00
C SER A 26 -23.17 -2.65 51.71
N ILE A 27 -24.12 -3.59 51.72
CA ILE A 27 -24.55 -4.29 50.51
C ILE A 27 -25.22 -3.29 49.56
N LEU A 28 -26.14 -2.45 50.07
CA LEU A 28 -26.79 -1.42 49.25
C LEU A 28 -25.78 -0.42 48.67
N THR A 29 -24.85 0.08 49.49
CA THR A 29 -23.80 0.99 49.01
C THR A 29 -22.98 0.36 47.89
N ARG A 30 -22.55 -0.91 48.05
CA ARG A 30 -21.79 -1.61 47.02
C ARG A 30 -22.59 -1.79 45.74
N LEU A 31 -23.86 -2.15 45.81
CA LEU A 31 -24.73 -2.29 44.65
C LEU A 31 -24.85 -0.96 43.88
N VAL A 32 -25.08 0.15 44.59
CA VAL A 32 -25.14 1.48 43.99
C VAL A 32 -23.80 1.86 43.35
N THR A 33 -22.68 1.59 44.03
CA THR A 33 -21.34 1.84 43.46
C THR A 33 -21.10 1.03 42.19
N VAL A 34 -21.46 -0.25 42.13
CA VAL A 34 -21.34 -1.08 40.91
C VAL A 34 -22.22 -0.52 39.80
N ALA A 35 -23.45 -0.14 40.09
CA ALA A 35 -24.36 0.44 39.10
C ALA A 35 -23.77 1.72 38.49
N ILE A 36 -23.21 2.61 39.31
CA ILE A 36 -22.53 3.84 38.85
C ILE A 36 -21.33 3.50 37.96
N LEU A 37 -20.49 2.54 38.36
CA LEU A 37 -19.33 2.11 37.56
C LEU A 37 -19.75 1.52 36.20
N CYS A 38 -20.81 0.72 36.17
CA CYS A 38 -21.37 0.16 34.92
C CYS A 38 -21.87 1.26 33.98
N VAL A 39 -22.52 2.30 34.51
CA VAL A 39 -22.97 3.45 33.69
C VAL A 39 -21.78 4.27 33.18
N GLN A 40 -20.78 4.52 34.02
CA GLN A 40 -19.63 5.37 33.66
C GLN A 40 -18.66 4.70 32.68
N HIS A 41 -18.44 3.38 32.79
CA HIS A 41 -17.41 2.67 32.03
C HIS A 41 -17.92 1.50 31.19
N GLY A 42 -19.21 1.14 31.27
CA GLY A 42 -19.75 -0.01 30.54
C GLY A 42 -19.69 0.18 29.02
N MET A 43 -20.08 1.35 28.52
CA MET A 43 -20.13 1.61 27.08
C MET A 43 -18.75 1.57 26.40
N PRO A 44 -17.71 2.27 26.90
CA PRO A 44 -16.36 2.17 26.31
C PRO A 44 -15.80 0.75 26.33
N LEU A 45 -16.11 -0.04 27.37
CA LEU A 45 -15.65 -1.42 27.48
C LEU A 45 -16.30 -2.31 26.41
N VAL A 46 -17.62 -2.20 26.23
CA VAL A 46 -18.35 -2.96 25.21
C VAL A 46 -17.85 -2.61 23.80
N VAL A 47 -17.65 -1.33 23.50
CA VAL A 47 -17.14 -0.88 22.20
C VAL A 47 -15.74 -1.43 21.94
N THR A 48 -14.83 -1.36 22.93
CA THR A 48 -13.46 -1.84 22.79
C THR A 48 -13.40 -3.35 22.56
N VAL A 49 -14.18 -4.13 23.32
CA VAL A 49 -14.26 -5.60 23.15
C VAL A 49 -14.84 -5.95 21.79
N SER A 50 -15.89 -5.25 21.36
CA SER A 50 -16.53 -5.47 20.05
C SER A 50 -15.55 -5.18 18.90
N LEU A 51 -14.83 -4.07 18.97
CA LEU A 51 -13.89 -3.66 17.94
C LEU A 51 -12.71 -4.63 17.84
N LYS A 52 -12.15 -5.04 18.99
CA LYS A 52 -11.11 -6.07 19.02
C LYS A 52 -11.57 -7.38 18.41
N TYR A 53 -12.78 -7.83 18.74
CA TYR A 53 -13.34 -9.05 18.18
C TYR A 53 -13.50 -8.98 16.65
N GLN A 54 -13.95 -7.82 16.11
CA GLN A 54 -14.06 -7.63 14.67
C GLN A 54 -12.69 -7.64 13.99
N THR A 55 -11.71 -6.92 14.55
CA THR A 55 -10.33 -6.91 14.05
C THR A 55 -9.72 -8.31 14.04
N ASP A 56 -9.81 -9.04 15.16
CA ASP A 56 -9.24 -10.40 15.29
C ASP A 56 -9.88 -11.39 14.29
N LYS A 57 -11.11 -11.14 13.84
CA LYS A 57 -11.81 -11.94 12.82
C LYS A 57 -11.44 -11.54 11.39
N VAL A 58 -11.29 -10.24 11.12
CA VAL A 58 -11.14 -9.70 9.77
C VAL A 58 -9.68 -9.66 9.32
N VAL A 59 -8.77 -9.21 10.19
CA VAL A 59 -7.34 -9.02 9.89
C VAL A 59 -6.65 -10.29 9.40
N PRO A 60 -6.89 -11.49 9.96
CA PRO A 60 -6.22 -12.70 9.47
C PRO A 60 -6.61 -13.11 8.04
N ASN A 61 -7.70 -12.57 7.50
CA ASN A 61 -8.22 -12.90 6.17
C ASN A 61 -7.96 -11.80 5.13
N GLN A 62 -7.22 -10.75 5.50
CA GLN A 62 -6.94 -9.59 4.63
C GLN A 62 -5.44 -9.28 4.65
N ASP A 63 -4.92 -8.73 3.55
CA ASP A 63 -3.55 -8.22 3.45
C ASP A 63 -3.39 -6.86 4.16
N ALA A 64 -4.05 -6.69 5.31
CA ALA A 64 -4.08 -5.45 6.07
C ALA A 64 -3.51 -5.66 7.46
N VAL A 65 -2.52 -4.85 7.84
CA VAL A 65 -1.96 -4.84 9.20
C VAL A 65 -2.60 -3.71 10.00
N LEU A 66 -3.34 -4.05 11.06
CA LEU A 66 -3.90 -3.05 11.96
C LEU A 66 -2.92 -2.74 13.10
N ASN A 67 -2.36 -1.52 13.10
CA ASN A 67 -1.48 -1.05 14.17
C ASN A 67 -2.25 -0.50 15.37
N ASP A 68 -3.36 0.21 15.11
CA ASP A 68 -4.15 0.88 16.13
C ASP A 68 -5.65 0.57 15.99
N LEU A 69 -6.28 0.17 17.09
CA LEU A 69 -7.70 -0.14 17.10
C LEU A 69 -8.56 1.08 16.77
N SER A 70 -8.14 2.28 17.18
CA SER A 70 -8.82 3.55 16.85
C SER A 70 -8.84 3.86 15.36
N ALA A 71 -7.86 3.35 14.60
CA ALA A 71 -7.81 3.54 13.16
C ALA A 71 -9.03 2.90 12.46
N CYS A 72 -9.53 1.78 12.99
CA CYS A 72 -10.74 1.13 12.47
C CYS A 72 -11.97 2.04 12.64
N THR A 73 -12.09 2.72 13.78
CA THR A 73 -13.17 3.68 14.01
C THR A 73 -13.09 4.89 13.07
N THR A 74 -11.90 5.46 12.89
CA THR A 74 -11.72 6.59 11.96
C THR A 74 -11.93 6.18 10.50
N MET A 75 -11.53 4.97 10.12
CA MET A 75 -11.75 4.41 8.79
C MET A 75 -13.26 4.26 8.49
N GLY A 76 -14.08 3.92 9.49
CA GLY A 76 -15.54 3.89 9.34
C GLY A 76 -16.20 5.26 9.16
N LEU A 77 -15.47 6.35 9.45
CA LEU A 77 -15.91 7.74 9.30
C LEU A 77 -15.29 8.45 8.09
N VAL A 78 -14.50 7.75 7.29
CA VAL A 78 -13.82 8.36 6.13
C VAL A 78 -14.83 8.83 5.09
N THR A 79 -14.74 10.09 4.69
CA THR A 79 -15.56 10.67 3.62
C THR A 79 -14.78 10.91 2.33
N VAL A 80 -13.45 10.95 2.42
CA VAL A 80 -12.54 11.17 1.30
C VAL A 80 -11.43 10.14 1.34
N ILE A 81 -11.23 9.44 0.22
CA ILE A 81 -10.15 8.48 0.04
C ILE A 81 -9.18 9.07 -0.98
N CYS A 82 -7.97 9.41 -0.54
CA CYS A 82 -6.89 9.83 -1.42
C CYS A 82 -6.11 8.57 -1.84
N ILE A 83 -6.19 8.18 -3.10
CA ILE A 83 -5.43 7.06 -3.67
C ILE A 83 -4.22 7.66 -4.39
N ASP A 84 -3.03 7.39 -3.88
CA ASP A 84 -1.79 7.73 -4.59
C ASP A 84 -1.50 6.65 -5.62
N VAL A 85 -1.46 6.98 -6.91
CA VAL A 85 -1.18 5.99 -7.97
C VAL A 85 0.33 5.73 -7.99
N SER A 86 0.78 4.86 -7.11
CA SER A 86 2.07 4.21 -7.19
C SER A 86 1.97 2.90 -7.96
N ASP A 87 3.09 2.42 -8.50
CA ASP A 87 3.19 1.18 -9.29
C ASP A 87 2.63 -0.04 -8.53
N GLU A 88 2.64 -0.01 -7.20
CA GLU A 88 2.12 -1.08 -6.33
C GLU A 88 0.59 -1.18 -6.33
N LEU A 89 -0.14 -0.08 -6.53
CA LEU A 89 -1.61 -0.09 -6.60
C LEU A 89 -2.14 -0.63 -7.93
N ILE A 90 -1.29 -0.68 -8.96
CA ILE A 90 -1.68 -1.23 -10.25
C ILE A 90 -1.43 -2.74 -10.19
N CYS A 91 -2.50 -3.53 -10.03
CA CYS A 91 -2.41 -5.01 -10.02
C CYS A 91 -1.76 -5.61 -11.29
N LYS A 92 -1.57 -4.78 -12.32
CA LYS A 92 -0.93 -5.13 -13.57
C LYS A 92 0.26 -4.18 -13.78
N PRO A 93 1.45 -4.68 -14.17
CA PRO A 93 2.52 -3.77 -14.59
C PRO A 93 1.99 -2.81 -15.64
N MET A 94 2.45 -1.55 -15.59
CA MET A 94 2.07 -0.58 -16.61
C MET A 94 2.45 -1.14 -17.99
N GLU A 95 1.54 -1.03 -18.96
CA GLU A 95 1.76 -1.55 -20.32
C GLU A 95 1.53 -0.41 -21.32
N VAL A 96 2.39 -0.35 -22.34
CA VAL A 96 2.22 0.62 -23.42
C VAL A 96 1.06 0.17 -24.31
N SER A 97 -0.04 0.91 -24.22
CA SER A 97 -1.24 0.63 -25.03
C SER A 97 -1.10 1.15 -26.47
N ARG A 98 -0.52 2.35 -26.65
CA ARG A 98 -0.45 3.03 -27.95
C ARG A 98 0.86 3.81 -28.11
N VAL A 99 1.39 3.81 -29.33
CA VAL A 99 2.58 4.58 -29.69
C VAL A 99 2.24 5.39 -30.92
N TRP A 100 2.31 6.71 -30.79
CA TRP A 100 1.98 7.63 -31.88
C TRP A 100 3.24 8.18 -32.52
N MET A 101 3.30 8.15 -33.85
CA MET A 101 4.35 8.81 -34.61
C MET A 101 3.77 9.47 -35.84
N ARG A 102 4.07 10.77 -36.01
CA ARG A 102 3.60 11.59 -37.14
C ARG A 102 2.10 11.37 -37.40
N GLU A 103 1.31 11.48 -36.32
CA GLU A 103 -0.16 11.38 -36.35
C GLU A 103 -0.73 9.99 -36.67
N LYS A 104 0.11 8.94 -36.70
CA LYS A 104 -0.30 7.54 -36.88
C LYS A 104 -0.01 6.72 -35.65
N ASP A 105 -0.97 5.90 -35.23
CA ASP A 105 -0.79 4.90 -34.19
C ASP A 105 -0.01 3.70 -34.77
N ILE A 106 1.19 3.48 -34.25
CA ILE A 106 2.11 2.41 -34.65
C ILE A 106 1.79 1.10 -33.91
N SER A 107 1.03 1.15 -32.81
CA SER A 107 0.85 0.01 -31.90
C SER A 107 0.27 -1.25 -32.55
N MET A 108 -0.44 -1.12 -33.67
CA MET A 108 -1.06 -2.24 -34.38
C MET A 108 -0.56 -2.43 -35.82
N VAL A 109 0.38 -1.62 -36.30
CA VAL A 109 0.74 -1.61 -37.73
C VAL A 109 2.01 -2.43 -37.95
N GLU A 110 1.83 -3.63 -38.49
CA GLU A 110 2.86 -4.43 -39.17
C GLU A 110 3.66 -3.54 -40.13
N GLY A 111 4.82 -3.05 -39.67
CA GLY A 111 6.06 -2.70 -40.39
C GLY A 111 6.05 -1.97 -41.74
N SER A 112 4.91 -1.62 -42.33
CA SER A 112 4.81 -1.45 -43.79
C SER A 112 4.66 0.00 -44.27
N LYS A 113 4.47 0.97 -43.36
CA LYS A 113 4.36 2.40 -43.72
C LYS A 113 5.15 3.37 -42.83
N ILE A 114 6.00 2.87 -41.94
CA ILE A 114 6.82 3.71 -41.06
C ILE A 114 8.14 4.00 -41.79
N ASP A 115 8.57 5.26 -41.75
CA ASP A 115 9.86 5.66 -42.30
C ASP A 115 10.97 4.93 -41.53
N LYS A 116 11.88 4.25 -42.25
CA LYS A 116 12.91 3.40 -41.66
C LYS A 116 13.78 4.20 -40.68
N THR A 117 14.10 5.44 -41.05
CA THR A 117 14.85 6.39 -40.23
C THR A 117 14.19 6.62 -38.87
N ALA A 118 12.87 6.80 -38.87
CA ALA A 118 12.07 7.04 -37.67
C ALA A 118 12.06 5.81 -36.74
N LEU A 119 11.94 4.61 -37.33
CA LEU A 119 12.00 3.36 -36.59
C LEU A 119 13.40 3.12 -35.97
N ASP A 120 14.46 3.46 -36.69
CA ASP A 120 15.84 3.29 -36.21
C ASP A 120 16.17 4.26 -35.07
N MET A 121 15.70 5.50 -35.14
CA MET A 121 15.81 6.46 -34.04
C MET A 121 15.01 6.01 -32.81
N LEU A 122 13.82 5.44 -33.00
CA LEU A 122 13.05 4.87 -31.91
C LEU A 122 13.79 3.69 -31.27
N LYS A 123 14.32 2.75 -32.07
CA LYS A 123 15.16 1.65 -31.57
C LYS A 123 16.33 2.13 -30.75
N GLN A 124 17.05 3.15 -31.20
CA GLN A 124 18.17 3.76 -30.47
C GLN A 124 17.73 4.37 -29.14
N GLY A 125 16.61 5.11 -29.11
CA GLY A 125 16.07 5.69 -27.88
C GLY A 125 15.64 4.65 -26.85
N ILE A 126 15.05 3.54 -27.30
CA ILE A 126 14.67 2.41 -26.44
C ILE A 126 15.90 1.65 -25.95
N GLY A 127 16.87 1.39 -26.82
CA GLY A 127 18.14 0.76 -26.47
C GLY A 127 18.92 1.54 -25.42
N LEU A 128 18.88 2.88 -25.47
CA LEU A 128 19.49 3.74 -24.44
C LEU A 128 18.87 3.52 -23.05
N SER A 129 17.56 3.22 -22.99
CA SER A 129 16.87 2.92 -21.72
C SER A 129 17.33 1.59 -21.11
N VAL A 130 17.76 0.63 -21.93
CA VAL A 130 18.31 -0.67 -21.49
C VAL A 130 19.78 -0.56 -21.06
N LEU A 131 20.56 0.25 -21.76
CA LEU A 131 22.01 0.42 -21.54
C LEU A 131 22.36 1.20 -20.27
N ALA A 132 21.47 2.08 -19.81
CA ALA A 132 21.69 2.92 -18.64
C ALA A 132 20.58 2.70 -17.57
N PRO A 133 20.57 1.57 -16.86
CA PRO A 133 19.60 1.29 -15.80
C PRO A 133 19.63 2.35 -14.68
N GLU A 134 20.73 3.09 -14.53
CA GLU A 134 20.87 4.15 -13.53
C GLU A 134 20.06 5.43 -13.83
N ILE A 135 19.66 5.64 -15.08
CA ILE A 135 18.94 6.86 -15.50
C ILE A 135 17.41 6.65 -15.45
N SER A 136 16.96 5.40 -15.60
CA SER A 136 15.58 5.09 -15.97
C SER A 136 14.95 4.01 -15.10
N LEU A 137 15.25 3.94 -13.79
CA LEU A 137 14.54 3.09 -12.83
C LEU A 137 13.11 3.58 -12.56
N SER A 138 12.39 3.89 -13.64
CA SER A 138 10.99 4.25 -13.70
C SER A 138 10.25 3.07 -14.32
N SER A 139 9.14 2.65 -13.70
CA SER A 139 8.23 1.62 -14.23
C SER A 139 7.94 1.80 -15.73
N LEU A 140 7.87 3.07 -16.18
CA LEU A 140 7.65 3.43 -17.59
C LEU A 140 8.70 2.86 -18.55
N SER A 141 9.99 2.84 -18.18
CA SER A 141 11.05 2.38 -19.08
C SER A 141 10.95 0.88 -19.30
N VAL A 142 10.60 0.12 -18.25
CA VAL A 142 10.40 -1.33 -18.29
C VAL A 142 9.21 -1.67 -19.18
N SER A 143 8.08 -0.96 -19.02
CA SER A 143 6.90 -1.12 -19.88
C SER A 143 7.23 -0.87 -21.35
N LEU A 144 8.07 0.13 -21.62
CA LEU A 144 8.46 0.52 -22.97
C LEU A 144 9.35 -0.53 -23.62
N VAL A 145 10.35 -1.04 -22.88
CA VAL A 145 11.22 -2.13 -23.36
C VAL A 145 10.40 -3.40 -23.63
N SER A 146 9.50 -3.78 -22.72
CA SER A 146 8.62 -4.95 -22.91
C SER A 146 7.72 -4.81 -24.15
N TRP A 147 7.15 -3.62 -24.36
CA TRP A 147 6.39 -3.33 -25.57
C TRP A 147 7.23 -3.47 -26.84
N ALA A 148 8.46 -2.97 -26.82
CA ALA A 148 9.35 -3.00 -27.97
C ALA A 148 9.81 -4.44 -28.30
N GLU A 149 10.10 -5.25 -27.28
CA GLU A 149 10.39 -6.68 -27.45
C GLU A 149 9.20 -7.43 -28.07
N THR A 150 7.98 -7.13 -27.61
CA THR A 150 6.74 -7.74 -28.13
C THR A 150 6.43 -7.29 -29.57
N THR A 151 6.65 -6.01 -29.88
CA THR A 151 6.28 -5.42 -31.17
C THR A 151 7.26 -5.77 -32.28
N TRP A 152 8.56 -5.84 -31.98
CA TRP A 152 9.58 -6.07 -33.01
C TRP A 152 10.13 -7.50 -33.03
N ALA A 153 9.77 -8.35 -32.06
CA ALA A 153 10.33 -9.70 -31.91
C ALA A 153 11.87 -9.71 -31.89
N VAL A 154 12.49 -8.59 -31.48
CA VAL A 154 13.94 -8.42 -31.34
C VAL A 154 14.24 -8.38 -29.86
N ASN A 155 15.16 -9.24 -29.42
CA ASN A 155 15.68 -9.20 -28.06
C ASN A 155 16.52 -7.93 -27.92
N MET A 156 16.08 -6.98 -27.08
CA MET A 156 16.74 -5.68 -26.95
C MET A 156 18.18 -5.80 -26.45
N ARG A 157 18.56 -6.96 -25.89
CA ARG A 157 19.94 -7.29 -25.54
C ARG A 157 20.90 -7.28 -26.74
N SER A 158 20.42 -7.48 -27.98
CA SER A 158 21.29 -7.37 -29.15
C SER A 158 21.79 -5.94 -29.37
N PHE A 159 21.04 -4.92 -28.93
CA PHE A 159 21.51 -3.53 -28.98
C PHE A 159 22.61 -3.24 -27.95
N THR A 160 22.83 -4.14 -26.98
CA THR A 160 23.96 -4.04 -26.05
C THR A 160 25.30 -4.37 -26.73
N GLU A 161 25.29 -5.12 -27.84
CA GLU A 161 26.49 -5.44 -28.61
C GLU A 161 26.92 -4.31 -29.54
N GLU A 162 25.99 -3.45 -29.95
CA GLU A 162 26.34 -2.18 -30.60
C GLU A 162 26.90 -1.22 -29.54
N LYS A 163 28.20 -0.94 -29.62
CA LYS A 163 28.93 -0.12 -28.66
C LYS A 163 28.50 1.34 -28.75
N PHE A 164 27.42 1.72 -28.08
CA PHE A 164 27.05 3.12 -27.89
C PHE A 164 27.97 3.76 -26.83
N ASP A 165 28.51 4.94 -27.15
CA ASP A 165 29.27 5.74 -26.20
C ASP A 165 28.36 6.85 -25.66
N ILE A 166 28.06 6.84 -24.36
CA ILE A 166 27.21 7.85 -23.72
C ILE A 166 28.05 9.12 -23.57
N LEU A 167 28.00 10.00 -24.57
CA LEU A 167 28.78 11.25 -24.62
C LEU A 167 28.46 12.21 -23.45
N LYS A 168 27.21 12.24 -22.98
CA LYS A 168 26.77 13.10 -21.88
C LYS A 168 25.45 12.58 -21.31
N HIS A 169 25.41 12.38 -20.00
CA HIS A 169 24.16 12.19 -19.27
C HIS A 169 23.88 13.39 -18.38
N SER A 170 22.60 13.70 -18.16
CA SER A 170 22.17 14.66 -17.14
C SER A 170 20.99 14.05 -16.41
N ASN A 171 21.12 13.87 -15.09
CA ASN A 171 19.97 13.50 -14.28
C ASN A 171 18.93 14.62 -14.30
N LEU A 172 17.65 14.24 -14.40
CA LEU A 172 16.51 15.14 -14.26
C LEU A 172 16.37 15.56 -12.79
N ASN A 173 17.30 16.39 -12.31
CA ASN A 173 17.12 17.10 -11.06
C ASN A 173 16.33 18.36 -11.38
N SER A 174 15.00 18.25 -11.44
CA SER A 174 14.08 19.40 -11.59
C SER A 174 14.02 20.19 -10.27
N GLY A 175 15.16 20.77 -9.87
CA GLY A 175 15.30 21.65 -8.71
C GLY A 175 15.91 23.00 -9.06
N LYS A 176 16.06 23.32 -10.35
CA LYS A 176 16.41 24.67 -10.80
C LYS A 176 15.14 25.46 -11.04
N GLU A 177 14.59 25.96 -9.94
CA GLU A 177 13.72 27.12 -9.91
C GLU A 177 14.47 28.29 -10.56
N GLY A 178 14.20 28.49 -11.85
CA GLY A 178 14.71 29.59 -12.65
C GLY A 178 13.89 30.84 -12.37
N ARG A 179 14.57 31.80 -11.75
CA ARG A 179 14.22 33.22 -11.63
C ARG A 179 13.57 33.81 -12.87
#